data_AF-A0A1V9YBQ3-F1
#
_entry.id   AF-A0A1V9YBQ3-F1
#
_cell.length_a   1.000
_cell.length_b   1.000
_cell.length_c   1.000
_cell.angle_alpha   90.00
_cell.angle_beta   90.00
_cell.angle_gamma   90.00
#
_symmetry.space_group_name_H-M   'P 1'
#
loop_
_entity.id
_entity.type
_entity.pdbx_description
1 polymer ?
#
loop_
_entity_poly.entity_id
_entity_poly.type
_entity_poly.pdbx_seq_one_letter_code
_entity_poly.pdbx_strand_id
1 'polypeptide(L)'
;MNWYRHYLEYLNTAQRMSFLSVNASAWFGLRLDGLGVLITSFVGLYAAVACSLGHPVPPGILGLTLIYALPIVGKCNAILGSFIATEQNMISVERVQEYSSVPIEITDLTKAPPSSWPMEGHLTIENLFVKYDGIVALTNVSFEIKAQEKVGICGRTGAGKSSLLHALFRAVPSTGRIVIDGVDISSISLQTLRSSLCFIPQDATLFRGTVRTNLDPYSTCDDASLWEALKQCCLDQVVGDFPQKLNEPITESGENLFSR
;
A
#
# COMPACT_ATOMS: atom_id res chain seq x y z
N MET A 1 -4.71 13.15 25.78
CA MET A 1 -4.66 12.13 26.86
C MET A 1 -5.35 10.81 26.48
N ASN A 2 -6.50 10.81 25.79
CA ASN A 2 -7.19 9.55 25.44
C ASN A 2 -6.39 8.66 24.47
N TRP A 3 -5.71 9.24 23.46
CA TRP A 3 -4.89 8.45 22.52
C TRP A 3 -3.77 7.67 23.23
N TYR A 4 -3.12 8.28 24.22
CA TYR A 4 -2.01 7.66 24.94
C TYR A 4 -2.48 6.47 25.78
N ARG A 5 -3.68 6.55 26.37
CA ARG A 5 -4.29 5.41 27.08
C ARG A 5 -4.59 4.25 26.15
N HIS A 6 -5.22 4.52 25.00
CA HIS A 6 -5.49 3.48 23.99
C HIS A 6 -4.18 2.85 23.47
N TYR A 7 -3.17 3.68 23.20
CA TYR A 7 -1.84 3.20 22.81
C TYR A 7 -1.25 2.25 23.85
N LEU A 8 -1.29 2.62 25.13
CA LEU A 8 -0.80 1.76 26.22
C LEU A 8 -1.61 0.47 26.35
N GLU A 9 -2.93 0.51 26.14
CA GLU A 9 -3.78 -0.68 26.14
C GLU A 9 -3.42 -1.65 25.02
N TYR A 10 -3.21 -1.15 23.79
CA TYR A 10 -2.75 -1.97 22.66
C TYR A 10 -1.35 -2.53 22.90
N LEU A 11 -0.43 -1.72 23.41
CA LEU A 11 0.93 -2.14 23.74
C LEU A 11 0.92 -3.25 24.80
N ASN A 12 0.16 -3.07 25.87
CA ASN A 12 0.03 -4.06 26.95
C ASN A 12 -0.59 -5.36 26.42
N THR A 13 -1.59 -5.27 25.55
CA THR A 13 -2.20 -6.45 24.92
C THR A 13 -1.21 -7.22 24.05
N ALA A 14 -0.42 -6.51 23.23
CA ALA A 14 0.63 -7.10 22.42
C ALA A 14 1.72 -7.76 23.29
N GLN A 15 2.15 -7.09 24.36
CA GLN A 15 3.13 -7.62 25.31
C GLN A 15 2.62 -8.86 26.05
N ARG A 16 1.37 -8.87 26.48
CA ARG A 16 0.73 -10.05 27.11
C ARG A 16 0.72 -11.24 26.18
N MET A 17 0.37 -11.04 24.91
CA MET A 17 0.39 -12.10 23.89
C MET A 17 1.80 -12.64 23.66
N SER A 18 2.79 -11.75 23.54
CA SER A 18 4.19 -12.14 23.39
C SER A 18 4.70 -12.92 24.61
N PHE A 19 4.40 -12.44 25.83
CA PHE A 19 4.77 -13.12 27.06
C PHE A 19 4.13 -14.51 27.15
N LEU A 20 2.84 -14.62 26.83
CA LEU A 20 2.13 -15.90 26.82
C LEU A 20 2.76 -16.89 25.81
N SER A 21 3.11 -16.41 24.62
CA SER A 21 3.79 -17.23 23.60
C SER A 21 5.14 -17.75 24.07
N VAL A 22 5.96 -16.91 24.71
CA VAL A 22 7.27 -17.32 25.27
C VAL A 22 7.09 -18.36 26.38
N ASN A 23 6.13 -18.15 27.29
CA ASN A 23 5.86 -19.12 28.36
C ASN A 23 5.34 -20.45 27.81
N ALA A 24 4.47 -20.43 26.80
CA ALA A 24 3.98 -21.64 26.16
C ALA A 24 5.12 -22.43 25.49
N SER A 25 6.02 -21.73 24.79
CA SER A 25 7.21 -22.35 24.19
C SER A 25 8.14 -22.95 25.24
N ALA A 26 8.41 -22.25 26.34
CA ALA A 26 9.24 -22.74 27.44
C ALA A 26 8.62 -23.96 28.13
N TRP A 27 7.31 -23.93 28.39
CA TRP A 27 6.57 -25.06 28.97
C TRP A 27 6.64 -26.30 28.08
N PHE A 28 6.45 -26.12 26.78
CA PHE A 28 6.56 -27.21 25.81
C PHE A 28 7.99 -27.76 25.72
N GLY A 29 9.01 -26.88 25.71
CA GLY A 29 10.42 -27.27 25.73
C GLY A 29 10.75 -28.15 26.94
N LEU A 30 10.31 -27.76 28.13
CA LEU A 30 10.53 -28.54 29.37
C LEU A 30 9.91 -29.94 29.30
N ARG A 31 8.74 -30.10 28.64
CA ARG A 31 8.11 -31.40 28.45
C ARG A 31 8.90 -32.29 27.49
N LEU A 32 9.43 -31.71 26.40
CA LEU A 32 10.27 -32.44 25.46
C LEU A 32 11.62 -32.85 26.10
N ASP A 33 12.23 -31.98 26.89
CA ASP A 33 13.46 -32.28 27.63
C ASP A 33 13.24 -33.43 28.62
N GLY A 34 12.10 -33.45 29.32
CA GLY A 34 11.70 -34.56 30.18
C GLY A 34 11.63 -35.90 29.43
N LEU A 35 11.08 -35.92 28.21
CA LEU A 35 11.05 -37.12 27.37
C LEU A 35 12.46 -37.55 26.93
N GLY A 36 13.35 -36.61 26.63
CA GLY A 36 14.75 -36.91 26.30
C GLY A 36 15.51 -37.58 27.42
N VAL A 37 15.33 -37.07 28.65
CA VAL A 37 15.93 -37.67 29.86
C VAL A 37 15.39 -39.09 30.07
N LEU A 38 14.09 -39.32 29.86
CA LEU A 38 13.50 -40.65 29.97
C LEU A 38 14.08 -41.63 28.94
N ILE A 39 14.22 -41.22 27.67
CA ILE A 39 14.78 -42.06 26.60
C ILE A 39 16.25 -42.40 26.88
N THR A 40 17.06 -41.41 27.25
CA THR A 40 18.49 -41.61 27.53
C THR A 40 18.73 -42.46 28.79
N SER A 41 17.92 -42.25 29.83
CA SER A 41 17.91 -43.09 31.04
C SER A 41 17.53 -44.54 30.72
N PHE A 42 16.52 -44.75 29.87
CA PHE A 42 16.10 -46.10 29.44
C PHE A 42 17.22 -46.83 28.68
N VAL A 43 17.89 -46.15 27.73
CA VAL A 43 19.04 -46.72 26.99
C VAL A 43 20.19 -47.07 27.94
N GLY A 44 20.51 -46.19 28.90
CA GLY A 44 21.55 -46.44 29.91
C GLY A 44 21.22 -47.63 30.82
N LEU A 45 19.98 -47.70 31.31
CA LEU A 45 19.50 -48.78 32.18
C LEU A 45 19.50 -50.12 31.43
N TYR A 46 19.02 -50.15 30.19
CA TYR A 46 19.02 -51.35 29.36
C TYR A 46 20.45 -51.87 29.15
N ALA A 47 21.40 -50.99 28.82
CA ALA A 47 22.80 -51.37 28.65
C ALA A 47 23.41 -51.94 29.94
N ALA A 48 23.11 -51.35 31.10
CA ALA A 48 23.57 -51.83 32.40
C ALA A 48 23.02 -53.22 32.75
N VAL A 49 21.72 -53.44 32.53
CA VAL A 49 21.06 -54.74 32.78
C VAL A 49 21.53 -55.82 31.81
N ALA A 50 21.71 -55.50 30.53
CA ALA A 50 22.24 -56.44 29.55
C ALA A 50 23.67 -56.88 29.91
N CYS A 51 24.49 -55.96 30.42
CA CYS A 51 25.83 -56.26 30.90
C CYS A 51 25.82 -57.17 32.14
N SER A 52 24.87 -56.99 33.08
CA SER A 52 24.78 -57.82 34.29
C SER A 52 24.24 -59.23 34.02
N LEU A 53 23.43 -59.41 32.98
CA LEU A 53 22.90 -60.71 32.51
C LEU A 53 23.89 -61.49 31.62
N GLY A 54 25.09 -60.97 31.38
CA GLY A 54 26.13 -61.65 30.59
C GLY A 54 26.01 -61.46 29.07
N HIS A 55 25.17 -60.53 28.60
CA HIS A 55 25.03 -60.15 27.20
C HIS A 55 25.51 -58.70 26.97
N PRO A 56 26.83 -58.44 26.97
CA PRO A 56 27.34 -57.09 26.82
C PRO A 56 26.99 -56.52 25.44
N VAL A 57 26.36 -55.34 25.43
CA VAL A 57 26.08 -54.59 24.21
C VAL A 57 27.41 -54.08 23.64
N PRO A 58 27.68 -54.21 22.33
CA PRO A 58 28.87 -53.66 21.70
C PRO A 58 29.02 -52.16 22.00
N PRO A 59 30.14 -51.70 22.59
CA PRO A 59 30.31 -50.31 23.00
C PRO A 59 30.10 -49.29 21.87
N GLY A 60 30.44 -49.65 20.63
CA GLY A 60 30.23 -48.80 19.45
C GLY A 60 28.76 -48.51 19.14
N ILE A 61 27.88 -49.50 19.28
CA ILE A 61 26.43 -49.35 19.04
C ILE A 61 25.79 -48.51 20.16
N LEU A 62 26.22 -48.74 21.41
CA LEU A 62 25.76 -47.95 22.55
C LEU A 62 26.16 -46.47 22.42
N GLY A 63 27.43 -46.20 22.09
CA GLY A 63 27.92 -44.85 21.84
C GLY A 63 27.17 -44.15 20.71
N LEU A 64 26.93 -44.85 19.59
CA LEU A 64 26.16 -44.33 18.46
C LEU A 64 24.72 -43.99 18.86
N THR A 65 24.08 -44.86 19.65
CA THR A 65 22.70 -44.68 20.12
C THR A 65 22.60 -43.45 21.01
N LEU A 66 23.55 -43.24 21.93
CA LEU A 66 23.58 -42.07 22.81
C LEU A 66 23.86 -40.77 22.04
N ILE A 67 24.79 -40.79 21.07
CA ILE A 67 25.10 -39.63 20.23
C ILE A 67 23.89 -39.17 19.41
N TYR A 68 23.04 -40.10 18.95
CA TYR A 68 21.80 -39.75 18.24
C TYR A 68 20.61 -39.45 19.16
N ALA A 69 20.53 -40.08 20.33
CA ALA A 69 19.43 -39.87 21.27
C ALA A 69 19.50 -38.52 21.97
N LEU A 70 20.70 -38.01 22.29
CA LEU A 70 20.84 -36.73 23.00
C LEU A 70 20.30 -35.52 22.20
N PRO A 71 20.59 -35.34 20.90
CA PRO A 71 20.13 -34.18 20.14
C PRO A 71 18.69 -34.28 19.64
N ILE A 72 18.03 -35.45 19.73
CA ILE A 72 16.71 -35.67 19.10
C ILE A 72 15.66 -34.69 19.63
N VAL A 73 15.71 -34.43 20.94
CA VAL A 73 14.81 -33.50 21.63
C VAL A 73 15.01 -32.06 21.13
N GLY A 74 16.26 -31.61 21.07
CA GLY A 74 16.59 -30.27 20.58
C GLY A 74 16.19 -30.07 19.12
N LYS A 75 16.37 -31.09 18.27
CA LYS A 75 15.94 -31.06 16.87
C LYS A 75 14.42 -31.01 16.73
N CYS A 76 13.67 -31.77 17.53
CA CYS A 76 12.21 -31.70 17.55
C CYS A 76 11.71 -30.32 17.96
N ASN A 77 12.31 -29.70 18.98
CA ASN A 77 11.97 -28.35 19.39
C ASN A 77 12.26 -27.32 18.28
N ALA A 78 13.41 -27.45 17.60
CA ALA A 78 13.78 -26.58 16.48
C ALA A 78 12.83 -26.70 15.27
N ILE A 79 12.39 -27.93 14.94
CA ILE A 79 11.42 -28.16 13.85
C ILE A 79 10.08 -27.51 14.20
N LEU A 80 9.59 -27.70 15.43
CA LEU A 80 8.33 -27.07 15.84
C LEU A 80 8.42 -25.55 15.82
N GLY A 81 9.51 -24.98 16.35
CA GLY A 81 9.75 -23.54 16.30
C GLY A 81 9.79 -23.01 14.86
N SER A 82 10.40 -23.77 13.95
CA SER A 82 10.42 -23.43 12.51
C SER A 82 9.02 -23.47 11.89
N PHE A 83 8.19 -24.43 12.27
CA PHE A 83 6.80 -24.54 11.81
C PHE A 83 5.96 -23.34 12.28
N ILE A 84 6.01 -23.02 13.58
CA ILE A 84 5.30 -21.87 14.16
C ILE A 84 5.76 -20.55 13.51
N ALA A 85 7.07 -20.36 13.33
CA ALA A 85 7.61 -19.18 12.68
C ALA A 85 7.15 -19.07 11.22
N THR A 86 7.06 -20.19 10.51
CA THR A 86 6.56 -20.23 9.12
C THR A 86 5.09 -19.84 9.04
N GLU A 87 4.25 -20.37 9.93
CA GLU A 87 2.84 -20.02 10.03
C GLU A 87 2.65 -18.52 10.31
N GLN A 88 3.42 -17.97 11.27
CA GLN A 88 3.41 -16.53 11.56
C GLN A 88 3.83 -15.68 10.36
N ASN A 89 4.86 -16.10 9.61
CA ASN A 89 5.29 -15.40 8.41
C ASN A 89 4.26 -15.48 7.27
N MET A 90 3.53 -16.59 7.16
CA MET A 90 2.48 -16.76 6.13
C MET A 90 1.30 -15.79 6.29
N ILE A 91 1.04 -15.26 7.50
CA ILE A 91 0.05 -14.19 7.71
C ILE A 91 0.41 -12.95 6.86
N SER A 92 1.71 -12.67 6.66
CA SER A 92 2.13 -11.56 5.81
C SER A 92 1.81 -11.81 4.33
N VAL A 93 1.91 -13.07 3.89
CA VAL A 93 1.55 -13.47 2.52
C VAL A 93 0.04 -13.35 2.31
N GLU A 94 -0.75 -13.81 3.28
CA GLU A 94 -2.22 -13.67 3.26
C GLU A 94 -2.65 -12.21 3.09
N ARG A 95 -2.02 -11.27 3.83
CA ARG A 95 -2.29 -9.82 3.70
C ARG A 95 -1.96 -9.28 2.30
N VAL A 96 -0.86 -9.70 1.71
CA VAL A 96 -0.51 -9.30 0.34
C VAL A 96 -1.52 -9.88 -0.65
N GLN A 97 -1.95 -11.12 -0.43
CA GLN A 97 -2.97 -11.76 -1.25
C GLN A 97 -4.34 -11.08 -1.13
N GLU A 98 -4.72 -10.59 0.05
CA GLU A 98 -5.93 -9.81 0.26
C GLU A 98 -5.97 -8.60 -0.69
N TYR A 99 -4.87 -7.83 -0.76
CA TYR A 99 -4.75 -6.70 -1.70
C TYR A 99 -4.85 -7.10 -3.17
N SER A 100 -4.43 -8.32 -3.54
CA SER A 100 -4.55 -8.81 -4.92
C SER A 100 -6.00 -9.07 -5.36
N SER A 101 -6.91 -9.25 -4.40
CA SER A 101 -8.33 -9.54 -4.63
C SER A 101 -9.24 -8.32 -4.60
N VAL A 102 -8.70 -7.14 -4.25
CA VAL A 102 -9.46 -5.89 -4.23
C VAL A 102 -9.90 -5.53 -5.66
N PRO A 103 -11.13 -5.03 -5.85
CA PRO A 103 -11.59 -4.59 -7.17
C PRO A 103 -10.64 -3.56 -7.80
N ILE A 104 -10.21 -3.84 -9.03
CA ILE A 104 -9.28 -2.99 -9.79
C ILE A 104 -10.07 -1.90 -10.51
N GLU A 105 -9.48 -0.70 -10.62
CA GLU A 105 -10.01 0.36 -11.47
C GLU A 105 -9.89 -0.04 -12.97
N ILE A 106 -11.03 -0.19 -13.65
CA ILE A 106 -11.07 -0.63 -15.05
C ILE A 106 -10.42 0.43 -15.95
N THR A 107 -9.24 0.12 -16.46
CA THR A 107 -8.42 1.04 -17.27
C THR A 107 -8.52 0.75 -18.77
N ASP A 108 -8.70 -0.52 -19.14
CA ASP A 108 -8.73 -0.98 -20.53
C ASP A 108 -10.14 -0.88 -21.13
N LEU A 109 -10.45 0.29 -21.67
CA LEU A 109 -11.62 0.51 -22.50
C LEU A 109 -11.18 0.67 -23.96
N THR A 110 -11.88 -0.04 -24.85
CA THR A 110 -11.44 -0.35 -26.22
C THR A 110 -11.66 0.76 -27.24
N LYS A 111 -12.34 1.86 -26.88
CA LYS A 111 -12.63 2.94 -27.83
C LYS A 111 -11.63 4.07 -27.65
N ALA A 112 -10.62 4.10 -28.52
CA ALA A 112 -9.76 5.27 -28.65
C ALA A 112 -10.58 6.44 -29.21
N PRO A 113 -10.57 7.62 -28.56
CA PRO A 113 -11.14 8.81 -29.16
C PRO A 113 -10.30 9.24 -30.39
N PRO A 114 -10.83 10.13 -31.25
CA PRO A 114 -10.04 10.74 -32.31
C PRO A 114 -8.75 11.37 -31.76
N SER A 115 -7.67 11.38 -32.54
CA SER A 115 -6.35 11.88 -32.09
C SER A 115 -6.35 13.36 -31.70
N SER A 116 -7.31 14.14 -32.18
CA SER A 116 -7.49 15.55 -31.86
C SER A 116 -8.40 15.81 -30.66
N TRP A 117 -8.94 14.75 -30.04
CA TRP A 117 -9.83 14.90 -28.89
C TRP A 117 -9.02 15.18 -27.61
N PRO A 118 -9.50 16.08 -26.75
CA PRO A 118 -10.59 17.03 -26.92
C PRO A 118 -10.14 18.28 -27.69
N MET A 119 -11.00 18.82 -28.56
CA MET A 119 -10.68 19.95 -29.44
C MET A 119 -11.44 21.23 -29.08
N GLU A 120 -12.74 21.12 -28.83
CA GLU A 120 -13.63 22.28 -28.63
C GLU A 120 -13.93 22.55 -27.15
N GLY A 121 -13.91 21.50 -26.33
CA GLY A 121 -14.21 21.58 -24.89
C GLY A 121 -15.70 21.70 -24.59
N HIS A 122 -16.57 21.20 -25.47
CA HIS A 122 -18.00 21.07 -25.23
C HIS A 122 -18.26 19.94 -24.22
N LEU A 123 -18.95 20.24 -23.12
CA LEU A 123 -19.25 19.28 -22.06
C LEU A 123 -20.76 19.15 -21.86
N THR A 124 -21.27 17.93 -21.95
CA THR A 124 -22.66 17.61 -21.62
C THR A 124 -22.70 16.61 -20.47
N ILE A 125 -23.43 16.96 -19.41
CA ILE A 125 -23.70 16.07 -18.28
C ILE A 125 -25.19 15.78 -18.25
N GLU A 126 -25.56 14.50 -18.21
CA GLU A 126 -26.93 14.03 -18.22
C GLU A 126 -27.19 13.10 -17.03
N ASN A 127 -28.12 13.50 -16.17
CA ASN A 127 -28.65 12.72 -15.05
C ASN A 127 -27.53 12.13 -14.18
N LEU A 128 -26.53 12.95 -13.83
CA LEU A 128 -25.38 12.50 -13.04
C LEU A 128 -25.79 12.22 -11.60
N PHE A 129 -25.43 11.05 -11.11
CA PHE A 129 -25.49 10.67 -9.71
C PHE A 129 -24.12 10.20 -9.23
N VAL A 130 -23.72 10.67 -8.04
CA VAL A 130 -22.45 10.32 -7.41
C VAL A 130 -22.71 9.89 -5.99
N LYS A 131 -22.10 8.78 -5.57
CA LYS A 131 -22.29 8.18 -4.25
C LYS A 131 -20.95 7.74 -3.66
N TYR A 132 -20.72 8.09 -2.40
CA TYR A 132 -19.56 7.67 -1.60
C TYR A 132 -20.06 6.78 -0.47
N ASP A 133 -19.65 5.50 -0.42
CA ASP A 133 -19.89 4.58 0.71
C ASP A 133 -21.31 4.65 1.33
N GLY A 134 -22.34 4.69 0.48
CA GLY A 134 -23.73 4.79 0.95
C GLY A 134 -24.35 6.18 0.88
N ILE A 135 -23.54 7.24 0.88
CA ILE A 135 -23.96 8.64 0.93
C ILE A 135 -24.01 9.23 -0.47
N VAL A 136 -25.20 9.69 -0.88
CA VAL A 136 -25.39 10.34 -2.17
C VAL A 136 -24.88 11.78 -2.09
N ALA A 137 -23.92 12.12 -2.95
CA ALA A 137 -23.32 13.46 -3.01
C ALA A 137 -23.92 14.32 -4.12
N LEU A 138 -24.29 13.72 -5.25
CA LEU A 138 -24.96 14.39 -6.37
C LEU A 138 -26.15 13.56 -6.83
N THR A 139 -27.26 14.24 -7.16
CA THR A 139 -28.51 13.61 -7.55
C THR A 139 -29.08 14.34 -8.76
N ASN A 140 -29.26 13.63 -9.88
CA ASN A 140 -29.92 14.12 -11.08
C ASN A 140 -29.37 15.46 -11.61
N VAL A 141 -28.05 15.59 -11.69
CA VAL A 141 -27.40 16.80 -12.21
C VAL A 141 -27.30 16.71 -13.73
N SER A 142 -27.91 17.66 -14.44
CA SER A 142 -27.88 17.75 -15.90
C SER A 142 -27.61 19.20 -16.33
N PHE A 143 -26.57 19.42 -17.12
CA PHE A 143 -26.26 20.71 -17.72
C PHE A 143 -25.29 20.56 -18.90
N GLU A 144 -25.17 21.63 -19.68
CA GLU A 144 -24.29 21.72 -20.83
C GLU A 144 -23.39 22.94 -20.67
N ILE A 145 -22.10 22.78 -20.99
CA ILE A 145 -21.11 23.85 -21.13
C ILE A 145 -20.71 23.90 -22.60
N LYS A 146 -20.86 25.06 -23.22
CA LYS A 146 -20.54 25.24 -24.64
C LYS A 146 -19.03 25.25 -24.86
N ALA A 147 -18.62 24.95 -26.09
CA ALA A 147 -17.24 25.08 -26.51
C ALA A 147 -16.67 26.45 -26.13
N GLN A 148 -15.46 26.45 -25.55
CA GLN A 148 -14.74 27.65 -25.12
C GLN A 148 -15.46 28.53 -24.07
N GLU A 149 -16.51 28.02 -23.42
CA GLU A 149 -17.23 28.74 -22.38
C GLU A 149 -16.51 28.66 -21.03
N LYS A 150 -16.40 29.80 -20.33
CA LYS A 150 -15.85 29.87 -18.96
C LYS A 150 -16.98 29.88 -17.96
N VAL A 151 -17.14 28.78 -17.22
CA VAL A 151 -18.22 28.59 -16.24
C VAL A 151 -17.66 28.59 -14.82
N GLY A 152 -18.28 29.37 -13.93
CA GLY A 152 -18.01 29.34 -12.50
C GLY A 152 -19.07 28.54 -11.74
N ILE A 153 -18.65 27.58 -10.92
CA ILE A 153 -19.56 26.76 -10.10
C ILE A 153 -19.48 27.23 -8.64
N CYS A 154 -20.54 27.84 -8.14
CA CYS A 154 -20.64 28.32 -6.76
C CYS A 154 -21.64 27.49 -5.93
N GLY A 155 -21.41 27.42 -4.62
CA GLY A 155 -22.30 26.73 -3.68
C GLY A 155 -21.68 26.60 -2.30
N ARG A 156 -22.50 26.31 -1.28
CA ARG A 156 -22.02 26.09 0.10
C ARG A 156 -20.98 24.97 0.17
N THR A 157 -20.15 24.97 1.21
CA THR A 157 -19.29 23.82 1.52
C THR A 157 -20.15 22.56 1.69
N GLY A 158 -19.73 21.45 1.07
CA GLY A 158 -20.51 20.22 1.04
C GLY A 158 -21.58 20.12 -0.06
N ALA A 159 -21.75 21.13 -0.92
CA ALA A 159 -22.75 21.11 -2.00
C ALA A 159 -22.40 20.17 -3.19
N GLY A 160 -21.35 19.34 -3.08
CA GLY A 160 -20.96 18.38 -4.13
C GLY A 160 -20.10 18.93 -5.27
N LYS A 161 -19.55 20.16 -5.16
CA LYS A 161 -18.67 20.76 -6.18
C LYS A 161 -17.44 19.90 -6.49
N SER A 162 -16.70 19.48 -5.46
CA SER A 162 -15.55 18.59 -5.64
C SER A 162 -15.98 17.21 -6.16
N SER A 163 -17.15 16.71 -5.74
CA SER A 163 -17.71 15.45 -6.24
C SER A 163 -18.00 15.48 -7.74
N LEU A 164 -18.44 16.62 -8.26
CA LEU A 164 -18.66 16.81 -9.70
C LEU A 164 -17.33 16.74 -10.46
N LEU A 165 -16.28 17.38 -9.94
CA LEU A 165 -14.94 17.31 -10.51
C LEU A 165 -14.39 15.88 -10.46
N HIS A 166 -14.55 15.17 -9.33
CA HIS A 166 -14.12 13.78 -9.22
C HIS A 166 -14.87 12.86 -10.20
N ALA A 167 -16.16 13.10 -10.46
CA ALA A 167 -16.91 12.35 -11.48
C ALA A 167 -16.41 12.65 -12.90
N LEU A 168 -16.05 13.90 -13.22
CA LEU A 168 -15.48 14.28 -14.52
C LEU A 168 -14.15 13.55 -14.81
N PHE A 169 -13.30 13.39 -13.80
CA PHE A 169 -12.05 12.63 -13.87
C PHE A 169 -12.23 11.11 -13.71
N ARG A 170 -13.49 10.65 -13.59
CA ARG A 170 -13.86 9.26 -13.27
C ARG A 170 -13.09 8.70 -12.07
N ALA A 171 -12.80 9.54 -11.08
CA ALA A 171 -12.11 9.16 -9.86
C ALA A 171 -13.04 8.49 -8.83
N VAL A 172 -14.36 8.61 -9.03
CA VAL A 172 -15.39 8.02 -8.18
C VAL A 172 -16.45 7.37 -9.06
N PRO A 173 -17.08 6.27 -8.60
CA PRO A 173 -18.16 5.65 -9.34
C PRO A 173 -19.36 6.60 -9.44
N SER A 174 -19.85 6.77 -10.66
CA SER A 174 -21.00 7.62 -10.96
C SER A 174 -21.94 6.93 -11.95
N THR A 175 -23.22 7.24 -11.87
CA THR A 175 -24.21 6.86 -12.89
C THR A 175 -24.73 8.10 -13.63
N GLY A 176 -25.32 7.90 -14.80
CA GLY A 176 -25.61 8.97 -15.74
C GLY A 176 -24.60 9.00 -16.88
N ARG A 177 -24.54 10.10 -17.61
CA ARG A 177 -23.70 10.25 -18.80
C ARG A 177 -22.90 11.53 -18.73
N ILE A 178 -21.61 11.45 -19.05
CA ILE A 178 -20.73 12.60 -19.21
C ILE A 178 -20.09 12.50 -20.60
N VAL A 179 -20.31 13.51 -21.43
CA VAL A 179 -19.88 13.56 -22.82
C VAL A 179 -19.02 14.79 -23.03
N ILE A 180 -17.83 14.60 -23.62
CA ILE A 180 -16.92 15.69 -23.99
C ILE A 180 -16.71 15.63 -25.50
N ASP A 181 -17.00 16.71 -26.21
CA ASP A 181 -16.92 16.82 -27.69
C ASP A 181 -17.62 15.65 -28.41
N GLY A 182 -18.81 15.27 -27.93
CA GLY A 182 -19.59 14.15 -28.48
C GLY A 182 -19.10 12.74 -28.10
N VAL A 183 -18.00 12.61 -27.37
CA VAL A 183 -17.46 11.33 -26.90
C VAL A 183 -17.84 11.08 -25.44
N ASP A 184 -18.47 9.94 -25.19
CA ASP A 184 -18.81 9.50 -23.84
C ASP A 184 -17.55 9.05 -23.07
N ILE A 185 -17.25 9.70 -21.95
CA ILE A 185 -16.02 9.43 -21.20
C ILE A 185 -16.01 8.06 -20.54
N SER A 186 -17.17 7.40 -20.39
CA SER A 186 -17.26 6.03 -19.90
C SER A 186 -16.73 4.98 -20.89
N SER A 187 -16.56 5.37 -22.15
CA SER A 187 -16.14 4.47 -23.24
C SER A 187 -14.64 4.55 -23.58
N ILE A 188 -13.92 5.53 -23.04
CA ILE A 188 -12.49 5.78 -23.30
C ILE A 188 -11.63 5.33 -22.12
N SER A 189 -10.34 5.10 -22.37
CA SER A 189 -9.37 4.76 -21.31
C SER A 189 -9.24 5.91 -20.31
N LEU A 190 -9.01 5.57 -19.04
CA LEU A 190 -8.79 6.56 -17.98
C LEU A 190 -7.51 7.37 -18.22
N GLN A 191 -6.47 6.74 -18.76
CA GLN A 191 -5.22 7.41 -19.07
C GLN A 191 -5.43 8.51 -20.11
N THR A 192 -6.13 8.20 -21.22
CA THR A 192 -6.43 9.19 -22.27
C THR A 192 -7.31 10.32 -21.73
N LEU A 193 -8.34 10.01 -20.96
CA LEU A 193 -9.20 11.03 -20.33
C LEU A 193 -8.39 11.96 -19.42
N ARG A 194 -7.59 11.40 -18.51
CA ARG A 194 -6.86 12.16 -17.48
C ARG A 194 -5.67 12.93 -18.05
N SER A 195 -5.05 12.47 -19.14
CA SER A 195 -4.00 13.23 -19.84
C SER A 195 -4.54 14.44 -20.62
N SER A 196 -5.82 14.39 -21.00
CA SER A 196 -6.48 15.43 -21.79
C SER A 196 -7.13 16.54 -20.96
N LEU A 197 -7.18 16.39 -19.63
CA LEU A 197 -7.80 17.34 -18.71
C LEU A 197 -6.76 17.85 -17.71
N CYS A 198 -6.80 19.15 -17.41
CA CYS A 198 -5.97 19.75 -16.36
C CYS A 198 -6.79 19.95 -15.08
N PHE A 199 -6.21 19.62 -13.93
CA PHE A 199 -6.82 19.78 -12.61
C PHE A 199 -5.83 20.44 -11.66
N ILE A 200 -6.28 21.45 -10.94
CA ILE A 200 -5.54 22.09 -9.86
C ILE A 200 -6.20 21.66 -8.54
N PRO A 201 -5.53 20.84 -7.71
CA PRO A 201 -6.10 20.42 -6.43
C PRO A 201 -6.25 21.60 -5.47
N GLN A 202 -7.17 21.45 -4.52
CA GLN A 202 -7.37 22.44 -3.46
C GLN A 202 -6.12 22.57 -2.57
N ASP A 203 -5.48 21.45 -2.25
CA ASP A 203 -4.23 21.39 -1.51
C ASP A 203 -3.11 20.99 -2.48
N ALA A 204 -2.15 21.89 -2.70
CA ALA A 204 -1.01 21.65 -3.58
C ALA A 204 0.06 20.85 -2.82
N THR A 205 0.24 19.59 -3.19
CA THR A 205 1.29 18.73 -2.64
C THR A 205 2.43 18.57 -3.65
N LEU A 206 3.65 18.84 -3.21
CA LEU A 206 4.84 18.55 -3.99
C LEU A 206 5.45 17.21 -3.59
N PHE A 207 5.93 16.48 -4.58
CA PHE A 207 6.58 15.20 -4.40
C PHE A 207 8.07 15.37 -4.17
N ARG A 208 8.64 14.49 -3.35
CA ARG A 208 10.09 14.44 -3.15
C ARG A 208 10.78 14.19 -4.49
N GLY A 209 11.74 15.05 -4.84
CA GLY A 209 12.40 15.02 -6.14
C GLY A 209 13.14 16.31 -6.41
N THR A 210 13.02 16.83 -7.63
CA THR A 210 13.51 18.16 -8.03
C THR A 210 12.37 19.04 -8.49
N VAL A 211 12.62 20.35 -8.65
CA VAL A 211 11.67 21.26 -9.32
C VAL A 211 11.29 20.71 -10.70
N ARG A 212 12.27 20.24 -11.47
CA ARG A 212 12.07 19.64 -12.79
C ARG A 212 11.11 18.45 -12.77
N THR A 213 11.32 17.48 -11.87
CA THR A 213 10.50 16.26 -11.83
C THR A 213 9.07 16.53 -11.35
N ASN A 214 8.85 17.60 -10.59
CA ASN A 214 7.49 18.02 -10.20
C ASN A 214 6.76 18.75 -11.34
N LEU A 215 7.49 19.46 -12.21
CA LEU A 215 6.92 20.11 -13.40
C LEU A 215 6.68 19.12 -14.55
N ASP A 216 7.65 18.24 -14.81
CA ASP A 216 7.62 17.26 -15.89
C ASP A 216 8.20 15.92 -15.42
N PRO A 217 7.37 15.04 -14.83
CA PRO A 217 7.82 13.75 -14.31
C PRO A 217 8.27 12.79 -15.42
N TYR A 218 7.83 13.00 -16.67
CA TYR A 218 8.16 12.13 -17.80
C TYR A 218 9.35 12.64 -18.63
N SER A 219 9.91 13.82 -18.30
CA SER A 219 11.03 14.44 -19.04
C SER A 219 10.74 14.56 -20.54
N THR A 220 9.51 14.94 -20.88
CA THR A 220 9.03 15.13 -22.26
C THR A 220 9.29 16.53 -22.80
N CYS A 221 9.47 17.52 -21.92
CA CYS A 221 9.68 18.91 -22.25
C CYS A 221 11.15 19.31 -22.10
N ASP A 222 11.56 20.29 -22.92
CA ASP A 222 12.87 20.92 -22.82
C ASP A 222 12.89 22.02 -21.74
N ASP A 223 14.10 22.36 -21.29
CA ASP A 223 14.29 23.35 -20.22
C ASP A 223 13.68 24.71 -20.58
N ALA A 224 13.73 25.10 -21.86
CA ALA A 224 13.16 26.37 -22.31
C ALA A 224 11.64 26.42 -22.09
N SER A 225 10.91 25.36 -22.43
CA SER A 225 9.47 25.26 -22.17
C SER A 225 9.14 25.29 -20.67
N LEU A 226 9.96 24.63 -19.84
CA LEU A 226 9.79 24.66 -18.38
C LEU A 226 10.00 26.07 -17.81
N TRP A 227 11.02 26.80 -18.27
CA TRP A 227 11.27 28.19 -17.87
C TRP A 227 10.16 29.13 -18.35
N GLU A 228 9.62 28.90 -19.54
CA GLU A 228 8.48 29.67 -20.05
C GLU A 228 7.24 29.46 -19.18
N ALA A 229 6.93 28.22 -18.80
CA ALA A 229 5.83 27.91 -17.87
C ALA A 229 6.03 28.58 -16.50
N LEU A 230 7.25 28.52 -15.95
CA LEU A 230 7.58 29.20 -14.68
C LEU A 230 7.42 30.71 -14.79
N LYS A 231 7.78 31.31 -15.93
CA LYS A 231 7.61 32.73 -16.19
C LYS A 231 6.14 33.13 -16.28
N GLN A 232 5.29 32.31 -16.90
CA GLN A 232 3.84 32.55 -16.94
C GLN A 232 3.19 32.47 -15.55
N CYS A 233 3.77 31.67 -14.64
CA CYS A 233 3.36 31.57 -13.25
C CYS A 233 4.06 32.55 -12.30
N CYS A 234 4.93 33.45 -12.80
CA CYS A 234 5.74 34.37 -11.99
C CYS A 234 6.63 33.67 -10.94
N LEU A 235 7.11 32.46 -11.24
CA LEU A 235 8.02 31.67 -10.38
C LEU A 235 9.45 31.60 -10.94
N ASP A 236 9.71 32.27 -12.06
CA ASP A 236 11.01 32.29 -12.73
C ASP A 236 12.11 32.90 -11.85
N GLN A 237 11.83 33.99 -11.12
CA GLN A 237 12.80 34.60 -10.22
C GLN A 237 13.09 33.70 -9.01
N VAL A 238 12.05 33.16 -8.38
CA VAL A 238 12.18 32.28 -7.20
C VAL A 238 13.02 31.04 -7.53
N VAL A 239 12.71 30.37 -8.63
CA VAL A 239 13.48 29.20 -9.08
C VAL A 239 14.86 29.61 -9.62
N GLY A 240 15.00 30.80 -10.18
CA GLY A 240 16.26 31.37 -10.64
C GLY A 240 17.27 31.63 -9.51
N ASP A 241 16.78 31.97 -8.32
CA ASP A 241 17.58 32.24 -7.13
C ASP A 241 18.06 30.95 -6.42
N PHE A 242 17.48 29.79 -6.75
CA PHE A 242 17.93 28.52 -6.19
C PHE A 242 19.33 28.14 -6.68
N PRO A 243 20.20 27.62 -5.80
CA PRO A 243 21.56 27.20 -6.17
C PRO A 243 21.59 26.24 -7.36
N GLN A 244 20.63 25.31 -7.45
CA GLN A 244 20.56 24.31 -8.51
C GLN A 244 19.42 24.55 -9.51
N LYS A 245 18.72 25.69 -9.42
CA LYS A 245 17.62 26.09 -10.31
C LYS A 245 16.57 24.99 -10.49
N LEU A 246 16.35 24.49 -11.71
CA LEU A 246 15.42 23.40 -12.01
C LEU A 246 15.78 22.08 -11.31
N ASN A 247 17.05 21.87 -10.98
CA ASN A 247 17.51 20.66 -10.30
C ASN A 247 17.50 20.81 -8.77
N GLU A 248 17.00 21.91 -8.23
CA GLU A 248 16.91 22.11 -6.78
C GLU A 248 16.06 20.99 -6.15
N PRO A 249 16.60 20.29 -5.12
CA PRO A 249 15.88 19.21 -4.47
C PRO A 249 14.67 19.74 -3.70
N ILE A 250 13.55 19.02 -3.80
CA ILE A 250 12.29 19.28 -3.10
C ILE A 250 12.09 18.19 -2.06
N THR A 251 11.79 18.59 -0.82
CA THR A 251 11.41 17.68 0.26
C THR A 251 9.92 17.31 0.18
N GLU A 252 9.50 16.23 0.85
CA GLU A 252 8.08 15.86 0.89
C GLU A 252 7.23 17.05 1.36
N SER A 253 6.09 17.25 0.69
CA SER A 253 5.16 18.37 0.94
C SER A 253 5.71 19.77 0.65
N GLY A 254 6.90 19.89 0.04
CA GLY A 254 7.44 21.19 -0.39
C GLY A 254 7.85 22.13 0.75
N GLU A 255 8.08 21.60 1.96
CA GLU A 255 8.42 22.40 3.15
C GLU A 255 9.63 23.32 2.92
N ASN A 256 10.58 22.93 2.07
CA ASN A 256 11.81 23.65 1.80
C ASN A 256 11.69 24.81 0.78
N LEU A 257 10.56 24.94 0.07
CA LEU A 257 10.39 25.93 -1.00
C LEU A 257 9.87 27.28 -0.52
N PHE A 258 8.97 27.28 0.47
CA PHE A 258 8.29 28.50 0.97
C PHE A 258 8.68 28.87 2.41
N SER A 259 9.63 28.14 3.00
CA SER A 259 10.18 28.41 4.33
C SER A 259 11.50 29.20 4.30
N ARG A 260 11.95 29.62 3.11
CA ARG A 260 13.14 30.47 2.91
C ARG A 260 12.74 31.90 2.56
#